data_AF-A0A9W5Y1W6-F1
#
_entry.id   AF-A0A9W5Y1W6-F1
#
_cell.length_a   1.000
_cell.length_b   1.000
_cell.length_c   1.000
_cell.angle_alpha   90.00
_cell.angle_beta   90.00
_cell.angle_gamma   90.00
#
_symmetry.space_group_name_H-M   'P 1'
#
loop_
_entity.id
_entity.type
_entity.pdbx_description
1 polymer ?
#
loop_
_entity_poly.entity_id
_entity_poly.type
_entity_poly.pdbx_seq_one_letter_code
_entity_poly.pdbx_strand_id
1 'polypeptide(L)'
;MLILTSNGLSSDNIIKKMKEYCDSLSKAVIVTTASVEFKENDWHIPQLTEELKSLGLLVDYFDFDFQRPEVLLNYDVIEINGGNPFYLLNAIKRANCEDIMEKLIREDFFDISRFAGEGNIGHIMEHILLSKDILLV
;
A
#
# COMPACT_ATOMS: atom_id res chain seq x y z
N MET A 1 -1.78 9.71 4.82
CA MET A 1 -1.85 10.28 3.46
C MET A 1 -1.86 9.13 2.47
N LEU A 2 -2.75 9.10 1.48
CA LEU A 2 -2.73 8.09 0.43
C LEU A 2 -2.14 8.64 -0.87
N ILE A 3 -1.26 7.86 -1.50
CA ILE A 3 -0.65 8.18 -2.78
C ILE A 3 -0.88 6.98 -3.70
N LEU A 4 -1.41 7.25 -4.89
CA LEU A 4 -1.56 6.24 -5.94
C LEU A 4 -0.62 6.60 -7.08
N THR A 5 0.27 5.67 -7.43
CA THR A 5 1.20 5.82 -8.54
C THR A 5 1.01 4.66 -9.51
N SER A 6 1.30 4.88 -10.79
CA SER A 6 1.32 3.82 -11.79
C SER A 6 2.67 3.10 -11.88
N ASN A 7 3.73 3.66 -11.28
CA ASN A 7 5.09 3.12 -11.37
C ASN A 7 5.99 3.56 -10.21
N GLY A 8 5.52 3.43 -8.96
CA GLY A 8 6.26 3.89 -7.79
C GLY A 8 6.56 5.39 -7.81
N LEU A 9 7.62 5.82 -7.12
CA LEU A 9 7.91 7.24 -6.99
C LEU A 9 8.52 7.85 -8.26
N SER A 10 9.10 7.03 -9.15
CA SER A 10 9.50 7.23 -10.58
C SER A 10 10.10 8.56 -11.08
N SER A 11 10.19 9.57 -10.23
CA SER A 11 10.63 10.93 -10.55
C SER A 11 11.30 11.55 -9.33
N ASP A 12 12.46 12.17 -9.56
CA ASP A 12 13.19 12.90 -8.51
C ASP A 12 12.35 13.99 -7.84
N ASN A 13 11.43 14.61 -8.58
CA ASN A 13 10.54 15.63 -8.02
C ASN A 13 9.55 15.04 -7.01
N ILE A 14 9.01 13.86 -7.31
CA ILE A 14 8.11 13.14 -6.40
C ILE A 14 8.91 12.70 -5.17
N ILE A 15 10.07 12.06 -5.36
CA ILE A 15 10.94 11.62 -4.26
C ILE A 15 11.31 12.81 -3.36
N LYS A 16 11.74 13.93 -3.92
CA LYS A 16 12.08 15.13 -3.14
C LYS A 16 10.90 15.63 -2.33
N LYS A 17 9.71 15.67 -2.92
CA LYS A 17 8.50 16.11 -2.22
C LYS A 17 8.10 15.11 -1.13
N MET A 18 8.29 13.82 -1.36
CA MET A 18 8.02 12.76 -0.39
C MET A 18 8.95 12.81 0.82
N LYS A 19 10.22 13.20 0.65
CA LYS A 19 11.13 13.38 1.79
C LYS A 19 10.56 14.32 2.84
N GLU A 20 9.98 15.45 2.41
CA GLU A 20 9.36 16.43 3.33
C GLU A 20 8.23 15.81 4.17
N TYR A 21 7.52 14.79 3.66
CA TYR A 21 6.47 14.09 4.40
C TYR A 21 7.00 12.90 5.22
N CYS A 22 8.16 12.36 4.87
CA CYS A 22 8.76 11.21 5.52
C CYS A 22 9.80 11.58 6.60
N ASP A 23 10.14 12.87 6.78
CA ASP A 23 11.18 13.33 7.71
C ASP A 23 10.99 12.85 9.16
N SER A 24 9.75 12.64 9.61
CA SER A 24 9.45 12.11 10.97
C SER A 24 9.13 10.62 11.01
N LEU A 25 9.17 9.93 9.86
CA LEU A 25 8.81 8.53 9.72
C LEU A 25 10.08 7.66 9.71
N SER A 26 9.94 6.38 10.06
CA SER A 26 11.09 5.51 10.30
C SER A 26 10.97 4.13 9.66
N LYS A 27 9.76 3.60 9.49
CA LYS A 27 9.53 2.23 9.03
C LYS A 27 8.52 2.19 7.90
N ALA A 28 8.90 1.51 6.83
CA ALA A 28 8.05 1.17 5.71
C ALA A 28 7.90 -0.34 5.56
N VAL A 29 6.78 -0.76 5.01
CA VAL A 29 6.55 -2.14 4.61
C VAL A 29 6.02 -2.21 3.19
N ILE A 30 6.58 -3.12 2.39
CA ILE A 30 6.08 -3.41 1.04
C ILE A 30 5.21 -4.65 1.10
N VAL A 31 3.93 -4.51 0.75
CA VAL A 31 2.97 -5.61 0.61
C VAL A 31 3.21 -6.29 -0.73
N THR A 32 3.75 -7.52 -0.71
CA THR A 32 4.13 -8.28 -1.91
C THR A 32 3.08 -9.29 -2.36
N THR A 33 2.00 -9.43 -1.58
CA THR A 33 0.90 -10.39 -1.78
C THR A 33 0.40 -10.46 -3.22
N ALA A 34 0.28 -9.32 -3.91
CA ALA A 34 -0.23 -9.24 -5.28
C ALA A 34 0.70 -9.90 -6.31
N SER A 35 2.01 -9.95 -6.05
CA SER A 35 2.97 -10.65 -6.91
C SER A 35 3.00 -12.14 -6.59
N VAL A 36 1.91 -12.84 -6.93
CA VAL A 36 1.60 -14.21 -6.45
C VAL A 36 2.77 -15.20 -6.56
N GLU A 37 3.51 -15.20 -7.67
CA GLU A 37 4.60 -16.15 -7.91
C GLU A 37 5.96 -15.66 -7.41
N PHE A 38 6.19 -14.34 -7.42
CA PHE A 38 7.54 -13.78 -7.18
C PHE A 38 7.68 -13.18 -5.78
N LYS A 39 6.60 -12.61 -5.22
CA LYS A 39 6.55 -12.02 -3.89
C LYS A 39 7.67 -10.97 -3.70
N GLU A 40 8.57 -11.17 -2.74
CA GLU A 40 9.75 -10.32 -2.53
C GLU A 40 10.81 -10.41 -3.65
N ASN A 41 10.74 -11.45 -4.50
CA ASN A 41 11.61 -11.63 -5.65
C ASN A 41 11.06 -10.97 -6.93
N ASP A 42 9.97 -10.20 -6.84
CA ASP A 42 9.45 -9.44 -7.99
C ASP A 42 10.48 -8.41 -8.45
N TRP A 43 10.59 -8.24 -9.77
CA TRP A 43 11.63 -7.42 -10.39
C TRP A 43 11.54 -5.92 -10.04
N HIS A 44 10.38 -5.44 -9.59
CA HIS A 44 10.23 -4.06 -9.12
C HIS A 44 10.71 -3.86 -7.67
N ILE A 45 10.78 -4.92 -6.87
CA ILE A 45 11.06 -4.84 -5.43
C ILE A 45 12.43 -4.20 -5.13
N PRO A 46 13.52 -4.53 -5.86
CA PRO A 46 14.80 -3.87 -5.63
C PRO A 46 14.72 -2.34 -5.78
N GLN A 47 14.08 -1.87 -6.85
CA GLN A 47 13.93 -0.43 -7.08
C GLN A 47 13.07 0.22 -6.00
N LEU A 48 11.91 -0.36 -5.70
CA LEU A 48 10.96 0.15 -4.72
C LEU A 48 11.59 0.24 -3.32
N THR A 49 12.38 -0.77 -2.96
CA THR A 49 13.13 -0.81 -1.71
C THR A 49 14.15 0.32 -1.63
N GLU A 50 14.91 0.56 -2.69
CA GLU A 50 15.89 1.65 -2.71
C GLU A 50 15.21 3.03 -2.71
N GLU A 51 14.07 3.17 -3.38
CA GLU A 51 13.26 4.39 -3.33
C GLU A 51 12.83 4.72 -1.88
N LEU A 52 12.25 3.76 -1.17
CA LEU A 52 11.83 3.95 0.23
C LEU A 52 13.01 4.18 1.18
N LYS A 53 14.12 3.45 1.01
CA LYS A 53 15.35 3.72 1.77
C LYS A 53 15.91 5.11 1.50
N SER A 54 15.80 5.62 0.28
CA SER A 54 16.24 6.97 -0.07
C SER A 54 15.45 8.07 0.67
N LEU A 55 14.25 7.74 1.16
CA LEU A 55 13.42 8.58 2.03
C LEU A 55 13.80 8.46 3.52
N GLY A 56 14.79 7.63 3.87
CA GLY A 56 15.25 7.44 5.25
C GLY A 56 14.52 6.31 6.00
N LEU A 57 13.72 5.50 5.31
CA LEU A 57 12.88 4.46 5.91
C LEU A 57 13.62 3.12 5.99
N LEU A 58 13.43 2.39 7.09
CA LEU A 58 13.73 0.96 7.16
C LEU A 58 12.63 0.19 6.45
N VAL A 59 12.98 -0.72 5.54
CA VAL A 59 12.02 -1.40 4.65
C VAL A 59 11.93 -2.88 5.00
N ASP A 60 10.74 -3.32 5.37
CA ASP A 60 10.37 -4.73 5.53
C ASP A 60 9.39 -5.17 4.42
N TYR A 61 9.10 -6.48 4.38
CA TYR A 61 8.10 -7.07 3.47
C TYR A 61 6.93 -7.67 4.24
N PHE A 62 5.75 -7.60 3.62
CA PHE A 62 4.53 -8.19 4.15
C PHE A 62 3.77 -8.99 3.10
N ASP A 63 3.31 -10.17 3.50
CA ASP A 63 2.44 -11.01 2.70
C ASP A 63 1.25 -11.52 3.51
N PHE A 64 0.04 -11.22 3.05
CA PHE A 64 -1.21 -11.68 3.68
C PHE A 64 -1.34 -13.20 3.68
N ASP A 65 -0.61 -13.93 2.84
CA ASP A 65 -0.62 -15.40 2.85
C ASP A 65 0.15 -15.98 4.04
N PHE A 66 1.07 -15.22 4.65
CA PHE A 66 1.99 -15.72 5.67
C PHE A 66 1.98 -14.93 6.98
N GLN A 67 1.53 -13.69 6.97
CA GLN A 67 1.58 -12.78 8.11
C GLN A 67 0.19 -12.30 8.51
N ARG A 68 0.03 -12.02 9.80
CA ARG A 68 -1.22 -11.48 10.31
C ARG A 68 -1.32 -9.98 10.05
N PRO A 69 -2.50 -9.44 9.69
CA PRO A 69 -2.61 -8.03 9.32
C PRO A 69 -2.30 -7.02 10.41
N GLU A 70 -2.41 -7.39 11.70
CA GLU A 70 -2.09 -6.46 12.80
C GLU A 70 -0.63 -6.00 12.77
N VAL A 71 0.25 -6.75 12.10
CA VAL A 71 1.65 -6.38 11.89
C VAL A 71 1.78 -5.06 11.15
N LEU A 72 0.86 -4.74 10.23
CA LEU A 72 0.86 -3.50 9.44
C LEU A 72 0.75 -2.24 10.30
N LEU A 73 0.16 -2.33 11.51
CA LEU A 73 0.04 -1.21 12.44
C LEU A 73 1.37 -0.76 13.06
N ASN A 74 2.47 -1.51 12.84
CA ASN A 74 3.79 -1.15 13.34
C ASN A 74 4.62 -0.32 12.34
N TYR A 75 4.04 0.00 11.19
CA TYR A 75 4.72 0.71 10.09
C TYR A 75 4.12 2.08 9.87
N ASP A 76 4.99 3.03 9.53
CA ASP A 76 4.63 4.41 9.23
C ASP A 76 4.17 4.57 7.77
N VAL A 77 4.73 3.74 6.88
CA VAL A 77 4.44 3.72 5.45
C VAL A 77 4.10 2.31 5.00
N ILE A 78 2.99 2.15 4.29
CA ILE A 78 2.57 0.89 3.69
C ILE A 78 2.52 1.09 2.18
N GLU A 79 3.42 0.43 1.48
CA GLU A 79 3.49 0.42 0.02
C GLU A 79 2.87 -0.89 -0.48
N ILE A 80 1.91 -0.82 -1.41
CA ILE A 80 1.29 -2.02 -1.98
C ILE A 80 1.89 -2.26 -3.36
N ASN A 81 2.70 -3.32 -3.49
CA ASN A 81 3.29 -3.66 -4.77
C ASN A 81 2.22 -4.07 -5.81
N GLY A 82 2.51 -3.77 -7.08
CA GLY A 82 1.70 -4.21 -8.21
C GLY A 82 1.64 -5.73 -8.35
N GLY A 83 0.73 -6.22 -9.19
CA GLY A 83 0.53 -7.65 -9.42
C GLY A 83 -0.92 -7.99 -9.72
N ASN A 84 -1.41 -9.11 -9.19
CA ASN A 84 -2.81 -9.54 -9.34
C ASN A 84 -3.73 -8.84 -8.31
N PRO A 85 -4.55 -7.87 -8.73
CA PRO A 85 -5.42 -7.10 -7.85
C PRO A 85 -6.50 -7.98 -7.18
N PHE A 86 -7.07 -8.95 -7.90
CA PHE A 86 -8.10 -9.83 -7.35
C PHE A 86 -7.56 -10.78 -6.29
N TYR A 87 -6.32 -11.24 -6.47
CA TYR A 87 -5.65 -12.07 -5.48
C TYR A 87 -5.44 -11.30 -4.17
N LEU A 88 -4.91 -10.08 -4.27
CA LEU A 88 -4.73 -9.19 -3.12
C LEU A 88 -6.04 -8.93 -2.39
N LEU A 89 -7.11 -8.56 -3.12
CA LEU A 89 -8.43 -8.32 -2.51
C LEU A 89 -8.95 -9.58 -1.80
N ASN A 90 -8.82 -10.75 -2.41
CA ASN A 90 -9.23 -12.01 -1.79
C ASN A 90 -8.38 -12.32 -0.53
N ALA A 91 -7.08 -12.05 -0.56
CA ALA A 91 -6.20 -12.24 0.58
C ALA A 91 -6.57 -11.31 1.75
N ILE A 92 -6.83 -10.02 1.47
CA ILE A 92 -7.30 -9.03 2.46
C ILE A 92 -8.60 -9.49 3.12
N LYS A 93 -9.59 -9.93 2.31
CA LYS A 93 -10.87 -10.45 2.80
C LYS A 93 -10.71 -11.69 3.68
N ARG A 94 -9.89 -12.66 3.24
CA ARG A 94 -9.62 -13.89 4.02
C ARG A 94 -8.94 -13.57 5.35
N ALA A 95 -8.12 -12.53 5.39
CA ALA A 95 -7.43 -12.10 6.58
C ALA A 95 -8.30 -11.26 7.55
N ASN A 96 -9.55 -10.96 7.18
CA ASN A 96 -10.48 -10.07 7.92
C ASN A 96 -9.81 -8.73 8.31
N CYS A 97 -9.08 -8.13 7.36
CA CYS A 97 -8.25 -6.96 7.56
C CYS A 97 -9.01 -5.63 7.39
N GLU A 98 -10.31 -5.66 7.10
CA GLU A 98 -11.08 -4.46 6.72
C GLU A 98 -10.97 -3.34 7.77
N ASP A 99 -11.05 -3.68 9.06
CA ASP A 99 -10.94 -2.70 10.16
C ASP A 99 -9.54 -2.10 10.29
N ILE A 100 -8.50 -2.86 9.94
CA ILE A 100 -7.11 -2.40 9.98
C ILE A 100 -6.84 -1.48 8.80
N MET A 101 -7.26 -1.87 7.60
CA MET A 101 -7.18 -1.02 6.40
C MET A 101 -7.94 0.29 6.61
N GLU A 102 -9.13 0.24 7.21
CA GLU A 102 -9.92 1.44 7.52
C GLU A 102 -9.17 2.39 8.47
N LYS A 103 -8.55 1.86 9.54
CA LYS A 103 -7.72 2.69 10.44
C LYS A 103 -6.56 3.35 9.71
N LEU A 104 -5.84 2.58 8.90
CA LEU A 104 -4.68 3.06 8.14
C LEU A 104 -5.06 4.15 7.13
N ILE A 105 -6.27 4.08 6.55
CA ILE A 105 -6.75 5.04 5.56
C ILE A 105 -7.37 6.28 6.22
N ARG A 106 -8.08 6.13 7.36
CA ARG A 106 -8.78 7.23 8.04
C ARG A 106 -7.87 8.25 8.71
N GLU A 107 -6.63 7.89 9.06
CA GLU A 107 -5.73 8.81 9.77
C GLU A 107 -5.16 9.94 8.90
N ASP A 108 -5.37 9.97 7.58
CA ASP A 108 -5.05 11.16 6.76
C ASP A 108 -5.75 11.12 5.38
N PHE A 109 -6.89 11.79 5.33
CA PHE A 109 -8.01 11.76 4.39
C PHE A 109 -7.71 11.53 2.89
N PHE A 110 -8.55 10.67 2.30
CA PHE A 110 -8.67 10.27 0.90
C PHE A 110 -9.42 11.34 0.08
N ASP A 111 -8.76 12.04 -0.85
CA ASP A 111 -9.42 12.96 -1.80
C ASP A 111 -9.69 12.26 -3.14
N ILE A 112 -10.97 11.95 -3.37
CA ILE A 112 -11.46 11.17 -4.52
C ILE A 112 -11.40 11.96 -5.84
N SER A 113 -11.20 13.28 -5.77
CA SER A 113 -11.32 14.17 -6.93
C SER A 113 -10.03 14.30 -7.78
N ARG A 114 -8.94 13.61 -7.44
CA ARG A 114 -7.59 13.89 -7.98
C ARG A 114 -6.88 12.74 -8.71
N PHE A 115 -7.59 11.71 -9.17
CA PHE A 115 -6.91 10.47 -9.62
C PHE A 115 -6.48 10.42 -11.10
N ALA A 116 -5.24 9.96 -11.30
CA ALA A 116 -4.73 9.27 -12.49
C ALA A 116 -3.67 8.24 -12.03
N GLY A 117 -3.99 6.94 -12.05
CA GLY A 117 -3.08 5.83 -11.66
C GLY A 117 -3.76 4.47 -11.85
N GLU A 118 -2.98 3.40 -12.12
CA GLU A 118 -3.45 2.10 -12.65
C GLU A 118 -4.78 1.64 -12.04
N GLY A 119 -5.81 1.63 -12.88
CA GLY A 119 -7.23 1.55 -12.52
C GLY A 119 -7.71 0.22 -11.94
N ASN A 120 -6.95 -0.45 -11.07
CA ASN A 120 -7.40 -1.63 -10.34
C ASN A 120 -7.18 -1.53 -8.83
N ILE A 121 -6.03 -1.06 -8.33
CA ILE A 121 -5.77 -1.01 -6.88
C ILE A 121 -6.55 0.13 -6.19
N GLY A 122 -6.63 1.31 -6.84
CA GLY A 122 -7.46 2.41 -6.35
C GLY A 122 -8.94 2.01 -6.24
N HIS A 123 -9.47 1.33 -7.26
CA HIS A 123 -10.82 0.79 -7.24
C HIS A 123 -11.00 -0.34 -6.22
N ILE A 124 -9.97 -1.13 -5.93
CA ILE A 124 -10.03 -2.14 -4.86
C ILE A 124 -10.10 -1.48 -3.49
N MET A 125 -9.28 -0.47 -3.24
CA MET A 125 -9.31 0.26 -1.97
C MET A 125 -10.66 0.98 -1.82
N GLU A 126 -11.17 1.59 -2.89
CA GLU A 126 -12.52 2.11 -2.96
C GLU A 126 -13.57 1.01 -2.68
N HIS A 127 -13.46 -0.18 -3.28
CA HIS A 127 -14.37 -1.29 -3.01
C HIS A 127 -14.29 -1.80 -1.56
N ILE A 128 -13.11 -1.88 -0.96
CA ILE A 128 -12.92 -2.26 0.44
C ILE A 128 -13.64 -1.23 1.33
N LEU A 129 -13.46 0.06 1.05
CA LEU A 129 -14.09 1.15 1.81
C LEU A 129 -15.61 1.22 1.59
N LEU A 130 -16.09 1.17 0.34
CA LEU A 130 -17.51 1.28 -0.04
C LEU A 130 -18.32 0.01 0.26
N SER A 131 -17.69 -1.16 0.35
CA SER A 131 -18.41 -2.41 0.64
C SER A 131 -19.06 -2.43 2.03
N LYS A 132 -18.58 -1.60 2.98
CA LYS A 132 -19.24 -1.40 4.28
C LYS A 132 -20.48 -0.50 4.19
N ASP A 133 -20.53 0.47 3.28
CA ASP A 133 -21.70 1.35 3.11
C ASP A 133 -22.90 0.62 2.49
N ILE A 134 -22.66 -0.42 1.67
CA ILE A 134 -23.73 -1.23 1.05
C ILE A 134 -24.24 -2.33 2.01
N LEU A 135 -23.48 -2.71 3.03
CA LEU A 135 -23.86 -3.72 4.02
C LEU A 135 -24.54 -3.15 5.28
N LEU A 136 -24.73 -1.82 5.34
CA LEU A 136 -25.47 -1.12 6.40
C LEU A 136 -26.82 -0.54 5.94
N VAL A 137 -27.37 -1.04 4.82
CA VAL A 137 -28.76 -0.76 4.36
C VAL A 137 -29.62 -2.00 4.48
#